data_AF-A0A0D2BHQ2-F1
#
_entry.id   AF-A0A0D2BHQ2-F1
#
_cell.length_a   1.000
_cell.length_b   1.000
_cell.length_c   1.000
_cell.angle_alpha   90.00
_cell.angle_beta   90.00
_cell.angle_gamma   90.00
#
_symmetry.space_group_name_H-M   'P 1'
#
loop_
_entity.id
_entity.type
_entity.pdbx_description
1 polymer ?
#
loop_
_entity_poly.entity_id
_entity_poly.type
_entity_poly.pdbx_seq_one_letter_code
_entity_poly.pdbx_strand_id
1 'polypeptide(L)'
;MSTLQFDSLTDVSSIHWDCLPALQGLNFAKGVSKLKYIYINNAQLNSLSGFAPTTLTSIEGDNNPYLANVNLNGVKNIKWATFSINAANLVVSFADLEEGEDFGFNDMGGLSRPSLPKGSGSMGISRNLLESLDMAALTGIGGTLEVADSPFLSTLSFSLLVAGWWRVVHREEHQARRD
;
A
#
# COMPACT_ATOMS: atom_id res chain seq x y z
N MET A 1 20.75 -8.82 13.78
CA MET A 1 19.56 -8.68 14.64
C MET A 1 18.35 -8.99 13.77
N SER A 2 17.55 -10.01 14.13
CA SER A 2 16.41 -10.45 13.30
C SER A 2 15.04 -10.10 13.86
N THR A 3 14.96 -9.68 15.13
CA THR A 3 13.70 -9.34 15.78
C THR A 3 13.85 -8.07 16.61
N LEU A 4 12.85 -7.19 16.53
CA LEU A 4 12.68 -6.06 17.43
C LEU A 4 11.54 -6.33 18.41
N GLN A 5 11.78 -6.10 19.69
CA GLN A 5 10.84 -6.36 20.79
C GLN A 5 10.46 -5.06 21.49
N PHE A 6 9.16 -4.81 21.62
CA PHE A 6 8.60 -3.66 22.33
C PHE A 6 7.44 -4.11 23.23
N ASP A 7 7.73 -4.35 24.52
CA ASP A 7 6.74 -4.88 25.46
C ASP A 7 5.72 -3.84 25.96
N SER A 8 6.06 -2.55 25.84
CA SER A 8 5.27 -1.46 26.43
C SER A 8 4.96 -0.31 25.48
N LEU A 9 5.45 -0.34 24.24
CA LEU A 9 5.20 0.73 23.27
C LEU A 9 3.74 0.68 22.80
N THR A 10 2.98 1.72 23.11
CA THR A 10 1.57 1.88 22.70
C THR A 10 1.31 3.22 22.01
N ASP A 11 2.22 4.17 22.18
CA ASP A 11 2.13 5.55 21.69
C ASP A 11 3.50 5.99 21.15
N VAL A 12 3.56 6.26 19.86
CA VAL A 12 4.74 6.81 19.19
C VAL A 12 4.29 7.59 17.96
N SER A 13 4.94 8.72 17.65
CA SER A 13 4.54 9.48 16.46
C SER A 13 4.89 8.75 15.16
N SER A 14 6.10 8.20 15.08
CA SER A 14 6.68 7.66 13.86
C SER A 14 7.51 6.42 14.13
N ILE A 15 7.43 5.44 13.24
CA ILE A 15 8.29 4.25 13.25
C ILE A 15 9.00 4.16 11.89
N HIS A 16 10.33 4.01 11.94
CA HIS A 16 11.19 3.93 10.76
C HIS A 16 12.03 2.66 10.84
N TRP A 17 11.91 1.80 9.84
CA TRP A 17 12.81 0.68 9.61
C TRP A 17 13.52 0.91 8.30
N ASP A 18 14.77 1.35 8.38
CA ASP A 18 15.58 1.66 7.20
C ASP A 18 16.88 0.86 7.22
N CYS A 19 17.20 0.22 6.10
CA CYS A 19 18.42 -0.57 5.93
C CYS A 19 18.59 -1.65 7.02
N LEU A 20 17.54 -2.44 7.24
CA LEU A 20 17.53 -3.56 8.19
C LEU A 20 17.41 -4.91 7.45
N PRO A 21 18.44 -5.31 6.66
CA PRO A 21 18.37 -6.47 5.76
C PRO A 21 18.39 -7.82 6.48
N ALA A 22 18.24 -7.85 7.81
CA ALA A 22 18.08 -9.08 8.59
C ALA A 22 16.81 -9.07 9.45
N LEU A 23 16.08 -7.94 9.51
CA LEU A 23 14.88 -7.80 10.34
C LEU A 23 13.73 -8.60 9.74
N GLN A 24 13.31 -9.64 10.45
CA GLN A 24 12.28 -10.59 10.03
C GLN A 24 11.07 -10.59 10.97
N GLY A 25 11.22 -10.11 12.21
CA GLY A 25 10.17 -10.09 13.22
C GLY A 25 10.00 -8.76 13.93
N LEU A 26 8.75 -8.36 14.12
CA LEU A 26 8.34 -7.25 14.98
C LEU A 26 7.43 -7.81 16.07
N ASN A 27 7.69 -7.45 17.32
CA ASN A 27 6.82 -7.80 18.43
C ASN A 27 6.44 -6.56 19.22
N PHE A 28 5.17 -6.18 19.12
CA PHE A 28 4.54 -5.13 19.91
C PHE A 28 3.56 -5.79 20.88
N ALA A 29 4.03 -6.21 22.05
CA ALA A 29 3.25 -7.08 22.94
C ALA A 29 1.89 -6.47 23.37
N LYS A 30 1.82 -5.14 23.47
CA LYS A 30 0.59 -4.39 23.78
C LYS A 30 -0.10 -3.78 22.56
N GLY A 31 0.53 -3.86 21.38
CA GLY A 31 0.14 -3.16 20.18
C GLY A 31 0.38 -1.64 20.23
N VAL A 32 0.58 -1.02 19.06
CA VAL A 32 0.70 0.44 18.93
C VAL A 32 -0.61 1.03 18.42
N SER A 33 -1.35 1.72 19.30
CA SER A 33 -2.66 2.31 18.97
C SER A 33 -2.58 3.77 18.52
N LYS A 34 -1.51 4.49 18.89
CA LYS A 34 -1.26 5.86 18.44
C LYS A 34 0.02 5.88 17.63
N LEU A 35 -0.15 6.11 16.34
CA LEU A 35 0.89 6.11 15.33
C LEU A 35 0.45 7.01 14.19
N LYS A 36 1.34 7.85 13.67
CA LYS A 36 1.02 8.74 12.55
C LYS A 36 1.76 8.36 11.27
N TYR A 37 3.00 7.89 11.40
CA TYR A 37 3.89 7.64 10.27
C TYR A 37 4.53 6.27 10.38
N ILE A 38 4.45 5.48 9.31
CA ILE A 38 5.21 4.25 9.14
C ILE A 38 6.10 4.41 7.92
N TYR A 39 7.39 4.19 8.10
CA TYR A 39 8.36 4.11 7.02
C TYR A 39 9.10 2.77 7.10
N ILE A 40 9.10 2.01 6.00
CA ILE A 40 9.85 0.76 5.87
C ILE A 40 10.60 0.73 4.55
N ASN A 41 11.93 0.65 4.64
CA ASN A 41 12.81 0.56 3.50
C ASN A 41 13.90 -0.48 3.72
N ASN A 42 14.09 -1.37 2.74
CA ASN A 42 15.15 -2.37 2.74
C ASN A 42 15.20 -3.21 4.04
N ALA A 43 14.04 -3.75 4.42
CA ALA A 43 13.90 -4.72 5.49
C ALA A 43 13.55 -6.12 4.94
N GLN A 44 13.81 -7.16 5.75
CA GLN A 44 13.44 -8.55 5.43
C GLN A 44 12.13 -8.99 6.10
N LEU A 45 11.24 -8.04 6.38
CA LEU A 45 9.96 -8.34 7.01
C LEU A 45 9.03 -9.02 6.02
N ASN A 46 8.40 -10.12 6.43
CA ASN A 46 7.37 -10.78 5.64
C ASN A 46 6.01 -10.10 5.76
N SER A 47 5.77 -9.46 6.91
CA SER A 47 4.50 -8.81 7.22
C SER A 47 4.67 -7.59 8.12
N LEU A 48 3.78 -6.62 7.97
CA LEU A 48 3.61 -5.52 8.93
C LEU A 48 2.30 -5.71 9.72
N SER A 49 2.45 -5.87 11.03
CA SER A 49 1.34 -6.05 11.98
C SER A 49 1.74 -5.56 13.38
N GLY A 50 0.80 -5.60 14.34
CA GLY A 50 1.05 -5.18 15.73
C GLY A 50 0.77 -3.70 16.00
N PHE A 51 0.19 -2.99 15.03
CA PHE A 51 -0.32 -1.63 15.18
C PHE A 51 -1.81 -1.61 14.82
N ALA A 52 -2.58 -0.77 15.51
CA ALA A 52 -4.02 -0.60 15.29
C ALA A 52 -4.44 0.88 15.43
N PRO A 53 -3.81 1.82 14.71
CA PRO A 53 -4.25 3.21 14.72
C PRO A 53 -5.56 3.36 13.96
N THR A 54 -6.48 4.19 14.47
CA THR A 54 -7.71 4.55 13.75
C THR A 54 -7.45 5.56 12.63
N THR A 55 -6.40 6.38 12.78
CA THR A 55 -5.98 7.37 11.79
C THR A 55 -4.48 7.25 11.56
N LEU A 56 -4.07 7.23 10.30
CA LEU A 56 -2.68 7.38 9.89
C LEU A 56 -2.51 8.65 9.06
N THR A 57 -1.36 9.29 9.20
CA THR A 57 -0.97 10.33 8.26
C THR A 57 -0.39 9.66 7.01
N SER A 58 0.65 8.84 7.18
CA SER A 58 1.22 8.10 6.05
C SER A 58 1.76 6.72 6.41
N ILE A 59 1.76 5.86 5.39
CA ILE A 59 2.61 4.68 5.33
C ILE A 59 3.37 4.67 4.00
N GLU A 60 4.66 4.46 4.08
CA GLU A 60 5.55 4.30 2.93
C GLU A 60 6.34 3.00 3.11
N GLY A 61 6.24 2.12 2.13
CA GLY A 61 6.96 0.85 2.12
C GLY A 61 7.66 0.61 0.80
N ASP A 62 8.98 0.75 0.80
CA ASP A 62 9.78 0.65 -0.42
C ASP A 62 10.92 -0.37 -0.31
N ASN A 63 11.25 -1.04 -1.41
CA ASN A 63 12.40 -1.97 -1.47
C ASN A 63 12.35 -3.10 -0.43
N ASN A 64 11.17 -3.67 -0.14
CA ASN A 64 11.03 -4.81 0.78
C ASN A 64 10.63 -6.07 0.01
N PRO A 65 11.58 -6.80 -0.61
CA PRO A 65 11.28 -7.89 -1.54
C PRO A 65 10.60 -9.09 -0.87
N TYR A 66 10.59 -9.16 0.47
CA TYR A 66 9.93 -10.22 1.24
C TYR A 66 8.59 -9.77 1.85
N LEU A 67 8.26 -8.48 1.81
CA LEU A 67 7.04 -7.95 2.42
C LEU A 67 5.82 -8.36 1.58
N ALA A 68 5.11 -9.37 2.06
CA ALA A 68 3.97 -9.97 1.38
C ALA A 68 2.62 -9.56 1.99
N ASN A 69 2.59 -9.03 3.22
CA ASN A 69 1.35 -8.66 3.89
C ASN A 69 1.47 -7.36 4.69
N VAL A 70 0.53 -6.45 4.48
CA VAL A 70 0.37 -5.26 5.31
C VAL A 70 -1.09 -5.17 5.74
N ASN A 71 -1.34 -5.35 7.04
CA ASN A 71 -2.69 -5.30 7.60
C ASN A 71 -2.95 -3.94 8.26
N LEU A 72 -3.83 -3.16 7.65
CA LEU A 72 -4.29 -1.86 8.13
C LEU A 72 -5.81 -1.85 8.31
N ASN A 73 -6.40 -3.01 8.61
CA ASN A 73 -7.86 -3.17 8.60
C ASN A 73 -8.58 -2.25 9.58
N GLY A 74 -7.98 -1.90 10.72
CA GLY A 74 -8.57 -0.97 11.70
C GLY A 74 -8.36 0.52 11.41
N VAL A 75 -7.67 0.87 10.32
CA VAL A 75 -7.44 2.26 9.91
C VAL A 75 -8.69 2.76 9.19
N LYS A 76 -9.28 3.84 9.72
CA LYS A 76 -10.45 4.51 9.15
C LYS A 76 -10.09 5.68 8.24
N ASN A 77 -9.00 6.38 8.57
CA ASN A 77 -8.59 7.57 7.82
C ASN A 77 -7.09 7.51 7.53
N ILE A 78 -6.71 7.72 6.27
CA ILE A 78 -5.30 7.82 5.88
C ILE A 78 -5.09 8.94 4.87
N LYS A 79 -4.01 9.70 4.96
CA LYS A 79 -3.69 10.67 3.90
C LYS A 79 -2.92 10.01 2.77
N TRP A 80 -1.79 9.38 3.08
CA TRP A 80 -0.91 8.81 2.05
C TRP A 80 -0.61 7.33 2.32
N ALA A 81 -0.73 6.49 1.29
CA ALA A 81 -0.19 5.14 1.33
C ALA A 81 0.56 4.84 0.03
N THR A 82 1.87 4.65 0.14
CA THR A 82 2.75 4.37 -1.00
C THR A 82 3.54 3.10 -0.79
N PHE A 83 3.54 2.23 -1.80
CA PHE A 83 4.30 1.00 -1.80
C PHE A 83 4.97 0.80 -3.16
N SER A 84 6.30 0.65 -3.16
CA SER A 84 7.07 0.42 -4.37
C SER A 84 8.13 -0.68 -4.17
N ILE A 85 8.32 -1.56 -5.16
CA ILE A 85 9.42 -2.54 -5.16
C ILE A 85 9.37 -3.44 -3.90
N ASN A 86 8.19 -3.99 -3.61
CA ASN A 86 7.99 -4.94 -2.52
C ASN A 86 7.88 -6.38 -3.05
N ALA A 87 7.46 -7.33 -2.22
CA ALA A 87 7.21 -8.69 -2.72
C ALA A 87 6.20 -8.67 -3.86
N ALA A 88 6.45 -9.51 -4.87
CA ALA A 88 5.56 -9.68 -6.02
C ALA A 88 4.17 -10.22 -5.64
N ASN A 89 3.89 -10.57 -4.40
CA ASN A 89 2.57 -10.99 -3.94
C ASN A 89 2.07 -10.15 -2.76
N LEU A 90 2.59 -8.93 -2.59
CA LEU A 90 2.16 -8.02 -1.53
C LEU A 90 0.64 -7.86 -1.52
N VAL A 91 0.02 -8.05 -0.37
CA VAL A 91 -1.38 -7.72 -0.12
C VAL A 91 -1.44 -6.64 0.96
N VAL A 92 -2.06 -5.51 0.62
CA VAL A 92 -2.34 -4.42 1.55
C VAL A 92 -3.85 -4.39 1.82
N SER A 93 -4.27 -4.50 3.08
CA SER A 93 -5.69 -4.60 3.47
C SER A 93 -6.13 -3.41 4.32
N PHE A 94 -7.31 -2.86 4.00
CA PHE A 94 -7.88 -1.63 4.57
C PHE A 94 -9.37 -1.78 4.91
N ALA A 95 -9.77 -2.88 5.56
CA ALA A 95 -11.18 -3.27 5.74
C ALA A 95 -12.12 -2.17 6.26
N ASP A 96 -11.69 -1.36 7.24
CA ASP A 96 -12.50 -0.32 7.88
C ASP A 96 -12.23 1.09 7.33
N LEU A 97 -11.54 1.21 6.18
CA LEU A 97 -11.17 2.51 5.63
C LEU A 97 -12.40 3.29 5.15
N GLU A 98 -12.57 4.50 5.69
CA GLU A 98 -13.67 5.41 5.40
C GLU A 98 -13.19 6.55 4.47
N GLU A 99 -11.98 7.08 4.70
CA GLU A 99 -11.41 8.17 3.91
C GLU A 99 -9.92 7.97 3.59
N GLY A 100 -9.55 8.27 2.34
CA GLY A 100 -8.17 8.28 1.86
C GLY A 100 -7.87 9.52 1.00
N GLU A 101 -6.65 10.09 1.05
CA GLU A 101 -6.25 11.15 0.11
C GLU A 101 -5.55 10.57 -1.13
N ASP A 102 -4.26 10.21 -1.02
CA ASP A 102 -3.45 9.71 -2.14
C ASP A 102 -2.94 8.29 -1.92
N PHE A 103 -2.98 7.48 -2.99
CA PHE A 103 -2.48 6.11 -3.00
C PHE A 103 -1.51 5.88 -4.16
N GLY A 104 -0.39 5.22 -3.88
CA GLY A 104 0.61 4.84 -4.87
C GLY A 104 1.01 3.38 -4.73
N PHE A 105 0.70 2.58 -5.73
CA PHE A 105 0.92 1.14 -5.71
C PHE A 105 1.73 0.74 -6.94
N ASN A 106 3.04 0.59 -6.76
CA ASN A 106 3.98 0.44 -7.86
C ASN A 106 4.82 -0.83 -7.72
N ASP A 107 5.12 -1.50 -8.83
CA ASP A 107 6.09 -2.60 -8.85
C ASP A 107 5.76 -3.70 -7.81
N MET A 108 4.47 -4.00 -7.64
CA MET A 108 3.92 -5.08 -6.81
C MET A 108 3.26 -6.11 -7.73
N GLY A 109 3.17 -7.37 -7.33
CA GLY A 109 2.36 -8.34 -8.11
C GLY A 109 1.05 -8.73 -7.46
N GLY A 110 0.64 -8.03 -6.40
CA GLY A 110 -0.65 -8.20 -5.74
C GLY A 110 -1.19 -6.88 -5.20
N LEU A 111 -2.51 -6.68 -5.27
CA LEU A 111 -3.29 -5.70 -4.53
C LEU A 111 -4.68 -6.32 -4.39
N SER A 112 -4.96 -6.88 -3.23
CA SER A 112 -6.23 -7.57 -2.96
C SER A 112 -7.09 -6.71 -2.05
N ARG A 113 -8.34 -6.46 -2.48
CA ARG A 113 -9.45 -5.97 -1.66
C ARG A 113 -9.18 -4.64 -0.91
N PRO A 114 -8.74 -3.56 -1.57
CA PRO A 114 -8.87 -2.24 -0.98
C PRO A 114 -10.37 -1.91 -0.87
N SER A 115 -10.94 -1.95 0.33
CA SER A 115 -12.28 -1.42 0.60
C SER A 115 -12.20 0.10 0.78
N LEU A 116 -11.67 0.81 -0.21
CA LEU A 116 -11.63 2.28 -0.21
C LEU A 116 -12.95 2.80 -0.79
N PRO A 117 -13.88 3.34 0.02
CA PRO A 117 -15.15 3.85 -0.48
C PRO A 117 -15.00 5.20 -1.18
N LYS A 118 -14.05 6.05 -0.75
CA LYS A 118 -13.87 7.39 -1.31
C LYS A 118 -12.44 7.89 -1.17
N GLY A 119 -11.85 8.33 -2.27
CA GLY A 119 -10.55 9.01 -2.29
C GLY A 119 -10.74 10.52 -2.55
N SER A 120 -10.16 11.40 -1.73
CA SER A 120 -10.19 12.85 -1.98
C SER A 120 -9.03 13.31 -2.88
N GLY A 121 -7.95 12.54 -2.96
CA GLY A 121 -6.79 12.79 -3.81
C GLY A 121 -6.72 11.82 -5.00
N SER A 122 -5.50 11.46 -5.42
CA SER A 122 -5.22 10.64 -6.59
C SER A 122 -4.82 9.21 -6.24
N MET A 123 -5.04 8.28 -7.16
CA MET A 123 -4.62 6.89 -7.01
C MET A 123 -3.83 6.45 -8.23
N GLY A 124 -2.57 6.10 -8.03
CA GLY A 124 -1.68 5.57 -9.05
C GLY A 124 -1.41 4.08 -8.83
N ILE A 125 -1.61 3.29 -9.89
CA ILE A 125 -1.33 1.86 -9.92
C ILE A 125 -0.45 1.61 -11.13
N SER A 126 0.83 1.32 -10.93
CA SER A 126 1.75 1.20 -12.08
C SER A 126 2.77 0.08 -12.01
N ARG A 127 3.17 -0.44 -13.18
CA ARG A 127 4.22 -1.48 -13.29
C ARG A 127 3.96 -2.72 -12.44
N ASN A 128 2.69 -3.07 -12.27
CA ASN A 128 2.32 -4.19 -11.42
C ASN A 128 2.13 -5.49 -12.23
N LEU A 129 2.30 -6.64 -11.56
CA LEU A 129 2.08 -7.98 -12.13
C LEU A 129 0.64 -8.50 -11.87
N LEU A 130 -0.31 -7.59 -11.63
CA LEU A 130 -1.70 -7.92 -11.33
C LEU A 130 -2.40 -8.49 -12.56
N GLU A 131 -3.13 -9.59 -12.39
CA GLU A 131 -4.04 -10.09 -13.43
C GLU A 131 -5.42 -9.41 -13.38
N SER A 132 -5.85 -9.03 -12.18
CA SER A 132 -7.14 -8.37 -11.93
C SER A 132 -7.02 -7.34 -10.82
N LEU A 133 -7.77 -6.26 -10.95
CA LEU A 133 -7.96 -5.26 -9.91
C LEU A 133 -9.46 -5.04 -9.69
N ASP A 134 -9.92 -5.36 -8.47
CA ASP A 134 -11.30 -5.11 -8.05
C ASP A 134 -11.34 -4.03 -6.96
N MET A 135 -11.99 -2.92 -7.30
CA MET A 135 -12.23 -1.78 -6.46
C MET A 135 -13.74 -1.47 -6.39
N ALA A 136 -14.55 -2.52 -6.24
CA ALA A 136 -16.00 -2.43 -6.19
C ALA A 136 -16.56 -1.43 -5.18
N ALA A 137 -15.85 -1.17 -4.07
CA ALA A 137 -16.29 -0.22 -3.04
C ALA A 137 -16.08 1.25 -3.42
N LEU A 138 -15.21 1.57 -4.38
CA LEU A 138 -14.83 2.94 -4.70
C LEU A 138 -16.00 3.69 -5.36
N THR A 139 -16.50 4.73 -4.68
CA THR A 139 -17.63 5.56 -5.14
C THR A 139 -17.20 6.85 -5.82
N GLY A 140 -16.03 7.39 -5.46
CA GLY A 140 -15.52 8.63 -6.05
C GLY A 140 -14.03 8.85 -5.79
N ILE A 141 -13.40 9.55 -6.74
CA ILE A 141 -12.03 10.04 -6.63
C ILE A 141 -11.98 11.56 -6.90
N GLY A 142 -11.33 12.32 -6.01
CA GLY A 142 -11.22 13.77 -6.16
C GLY A 142 -10.14 14.19 -7.17
N GLY A 143 -9.04 13.44 -7.21
CA GLY A 143 -7.95 13.59 -8.17
C GLY A 143 -8.09 12.66 -9.38
N THR A 144 -6.97 12.06 -9.78
CA THR A 144 -6.93 11.12 -10.91
C THR A 144 -6.74 9.69 -10.43
N LEU A 145 -7.55 8.78 -10.94
CA LEU A 145 -7.31 7.34 -10.89
C LEU A 145 -6.51 6.95 -12.14
N GLU A 146 -5.28 6.51 -11.96
CA GLU A 146 -4.39 6.11 -13.04
C GLU A 146 -3.94 4.67 -12.89
N VAL A 147 -4.15 3.89 -13.95
CA VAL A 147 -3.53 2.58 -14.10
C VAL A 147 -2.55 2.68 -15.27
N ALA A 148 -1.25 2.47 -15.00
CA ALA A 148 -0.20 2.61 -16.00
C ALA A 148 0.69 1.36 -16.10
N ASP A 149 1.14 1.03 -17.30
CA ASP A 149 2.26 0.10 -17.52
C ASP A 149 2.11 -1.26 -16.78
N SER A 150 0.89 -1.79 -16.66
CA SER A 150 0.57 -3.06 -15.97
C SER A 150 0.11 -4.11 -16.99
N PRO A 151 1.04 -4.78 -17.70
CA PRO A 151 0.73 -5.55 -18.91
C PRO A 151 -0.06 -6.84 -18.68
N PHE A 152 -0.07 -7.36 -17.45
CA PHE A 152 -0.81 -8.57 -17.10
C PHE A 152 -2.26 -8.29 -16.68
N LEU A 153 -2.64 -7.01 -16.53
CA LEU A 153 -3.96 -6.63 -16.04
C LEU A 153 -5.02 -6.87 -17.12
N SER A 154 -5.80 -7.92 -16.93
CA SER A 154 -6.87 -8.34 -17.86
C SER A 154 -8.25 -7.86 -17.42
N THR A 155 -8.43 -7.63 -16.12
CA THR A 155 -9.72 -7.25 -15.52
C THR A 155 -9.56 -6.05 -14.59
N LEU A 156 -10.42 -5.05 -14.77
CA LEU A 156 -10.45 -3.84 -13.95
C LEU A 156 -11.91 -3.51 -13.62
N SER A 157 -12.26 -3.48 -12.34
CA SER A 157 -13.65 -3.31 -11.86
C SER A 157 -13.77 -2.14 -10.88
N PHE A 158 -14.72 -1.24 -11.16
CA PHE A 158 -15.10 -0.09 -10.33
C PHE A 158 -16.62 0.04 -10.26
N SER A 159 -17.31 -1.00 -9.80
CA SER A 159 -18.78 -1.11 -9.93
C SER A 159 -19.60 0.02 -9.29
N LEU A 160 -19.03 0.76 -8.32
CA LEU A 160 -19.72 1.86 -7.63
C LEU A 160 -19.18 3.26 -7.98
N LEU A 161 -18.19 3.39 -8.86
CA LEU A 161 -17.54 4.67 -9.14
C LEU A 161 -18.48 5.58 -9.95
N VAL A 162 -18.90 6.70 -9.34
CA VAL A 162 -19.85 7.65 -9.95
C VAL A 162 -19.25 9.03 -10.23
N ALA A 163 -18.05 9.33 -9.71
CA ALA A 163 -17.41 10.64 -9.89
C ALA A 163 -15.87 10.56 -9.89
N GLY A 164 -15.24 11.41 -10.70
CA GLY A 164 -13.80 11.61 -10.74
C GLY A 164 -13.19 11.44 -12.13
N TRP A 165 -11.88 11.69 -12.23
CA TRP A 165 -11.10 11.52 -13.45
C TRP A 165 -10.36 10.19 -13.41
N TRP A 166 -10.38 9.44 -14.52
CA TRP A 166 -9.64 8.20 -14.64
C TRP A 166 -8.90 8.10 -15.98
N ARG A 167 -7.76 7.41 -15.98
CA ARG A 167 -7.01 7.07 -17.19
C ARG A 167 -6.36 5.70 -17.05
N VAL A 168 -6.38 4.92 -18.13
CA VAL A 168 -5.60 3.68 -18.26
C VAL A 168 -4.60 3.91 -19.37
N VAL A 169 -3.31 3.79 -19.05
CA VAL A 169 -2.21 4.08 -19.97
C VAL A 169 -1.37 2.83 -20.12
N HIS A 170 -1.25 2.34 -21.36
CA HIS A 170 -0.21 1.39 -21.71
C HIS A 170 0.84 2.16 -22.49
N ARG A 171 2.04 2.35 -21.94
CA ARG A 171 3.17 2.77 -22.75
C ARG A 171 3.78 1.51 -23.32
N GLU A 172 3.62 1.31 -24.63
CA GLU A 172 4.51 0.40 -25.34
C GLU A 172 5.93 0.91 -25.05
N GLU A 173 6.74 0.12 -24.36
CA GLU A 173 8.17 0.37 -24.38
C GLU A 173 8.58 0.31 -25.85
N HIS A 174 8.85 1.47 -26.45
CA HIS A 174 9.74 1.54 -27.58
C HIS A 174 11.08 0.98 -27.10
N GLN A 175 11.26 -0.33 -27.21
CA GLN A 175 12.57 -0.96 -27.38
C GLN A 175 13.13 -0.50 -28.73
N ALA A 176 13.43 0.79 -28.80
CA ALA A 176 14.16 1.41 -29.88
C ALA A 176 15.58 1.67 -29.37
N ARG A 177 16.46 0.76 -29.79
CA ARG A 177 17.91 0.94 -29.99
C ARG A 177 18.76 0.99 -28.72
N ARG A 178 19.26 -0.19 -28.36
CA ARG A 178 20.71 -0.32 -28.14
C ARG A 178 21.20 -1.34 -29.16
N ASP A 179 21.61 -0.80 -30.31
CA ASP A 179 22.59 -1.45 -31.18
C ASP A 179 23.97 -1.34 -30.50
#